data_AF-A0A3D5L1C9-F1
#
_entry.id   AF-A0A3D5L1C9-F1
#
_cell.length_a   1.000
_cell.length_b   1.000
_cell.length_c   1.000
_cell.angle_alpha   90.00
_cell.angle_beta   90.00
_cell.angle_gamma   90.00
#
_symmetry.space_group_name_H-M   'P 1'
#
loop_
_entity.id
_entity.type
_entity.pdbx_description
1 polymer ?
#
loop_
_entity_poly.entity_id
_entity_poly.type
_entity_poly.pdbx_seq_one_letter_code
_entity_poly.pdbx_strand_id
1 'polypeptide(L)'
;TQNAAFLAALSTKSTKAETIEEISGCAEAMRSLATPVEHPGMEVLEIVGTGGDNAHTFNISTTSAMVLASGGAKVAKHGNRAASSLSGTADCLEALGVNIQEDP
;
A
#
# COMPACT_ATOMS: atom_id res chain seq x y z
N THR A 1 -11.93 11.12 -20.22
CA THR A 1 -11.46 12.26 -19.40
C THR A 1 -9.95 12.34 -19.47
N GLN A 2 -9.32 13.47 -19.13
CA GLN A 2 -7.86 13.63 -19.19
C GLN A 2 -7.11 12.59 -18.33
N ASN A 3 -7.63 12.24 -17.14
CA ASN A 3 -7.04 11.22 -16.27
C ASN A 3 -6.98 9.83 -16.92
N ALA A 4 -8.07 9.41 -17.58
CA ALA A 4 -8.10 8.13 -18.28
C ALA A 4 -7.09 8.09 -19.43
N ALA A 5 -6.94 9.20 -20.17
CA ALA A 5 -5.95 9.31 -21.24
C ALA A 5 -4.52 9.25 -20.70
N PHE A 6 -4.23 9.90 -19.57
CA PHE A 6 -2.93 9.86 -18.91
C PHE A 6 -2.55 8.43 -18.47
N LEU A 7 -3.45 7.74 -17.76
CA LEU A 7 -3.20 6.36 -17.31
C LEU A 7 -3.06 5.37 -18.46
N ALA A 8 -3.88 5.51 -19.52
CA ALA A 8 -3.75 4.70 -20.73
C ALA A 8 -2.41 4.96 -21.43
N ALA A 9 -2.02 6.22 -21.61
CA ALA A 9 -0.76 6.58 -22.25
C ALA A 9 0.46 6.02 -21.48
N LEU A 10 0.44 6.06 -20.15
CA LEU A 10 1.51 5.46 -19.33
C LEU A 10 1.57 3.94 -19.45
N SER A 11 0.42 3.26 -19.38
CA SER A 11 0.37 1.79 -19.39
C SER A 11 0.56 1.17 -20.78
N THR A 12 0.31 1.92 -21.87
CA THR A 12 0.40 1.41 -23.25
C THR A 12 1.47 2.09 -24.09
N LYS A 13 2.37 2.88 -23.50
CA LYS A 13 3.47 3.50 -24.26
C LYS A 13 4.36 2.42 -24.87
N SER A 14 5.12 2.80 -25.90
CA SER A 14 5.96 1.86 -26.66
C SER A 14 7.10 1.24 -25.83
N THR A 15 7.45 1.81 -24.67
CA THR A 15 8.38 1.17 -23.73
C THR A 15 7.65 0.03 -23.02
N LYS A 16 8.33 -1.11 -22.82
CA LYS A 16 7.73 -2.30 -22.18
C LYS A 16 7.21 -2.09 -20.75
N ALA A 17 7.60 -0.99 -20.10
CA ALA A 17 7.20 -0.60 -18.76
C ALA A 17 7.38 0.92 -18.56
N GLU A 18 6.79 1.44 -17.48
CA GLU A 18 7.07 2.77 -16.91
C GLU A 18 8.53 2.89 -16.45
N THR A 19 9.10 4.10 -16.51
CA THR A 19 10.47 4.37 -16.04
C THR A 19 10.49 4.63 -14.54
N ILE A 20 11.69 4.56 -13.94
CA ILE A 20 11.86 4.86 -12.52
C ILE A 20 11.40 6.28 -12.20
N GLU A 21 11.74 7.25 -13.05
CA GLU A 21 11.42 8.67 -12.88
C GLU A 21 9.91 8.94 -12.97
N GLU A 22 9.21 8.23 -13.85
CA GLU A 22 7.75 8.35 -13.96
C GLU A 22 7.05 7.79 -12.72
N ILE A 23 7.48 6.60 -12.25
CA ILE A 23 6.92 5.96 -11.05
C ILE A 23 7.24 6.80 -9.81
N SER A 24 8.50 7.21 -9.63
CA SER A 24 8.91 8.00 -8.46
C SER A 24 8.26 9.38 -8.46
N GLY A 25 8.16 10.05 -9.62
CA GLY A 25 7.49 11.34 -9.74
C GLY A 25 6.00 11.26 -9.42
N CYS A 26 5.31 10.20 -9.86
CA CYS A 26 3.92 9.97 -9.47
C CYS A 26 3.80 9.71 -7.96
N ALA A 27 4.69 8.90 -7.39
CA ALA A 27 4.69 8.60 -5.95
C ALA A 27 4.98 9.85 -5.10
N GLU A 28 5.91 10.70 -5.50
CA GLU A 28 6.20 11.98 -4.86
C GLU A 28 5.01 12.93 -4.91
N ALA A 29 4.36 13.06 -6.07
CA ALA A 29 3.15 13.87 -6.22
C ALA A 29 2.02 13.37 -5.29
N MET A 30 1.79 12.04 -5.23
CA MET A 30 0.82 11.45 -4.31
C MET A 30 1.17 11.72 -2.84
N ARG A 31 2.44 11.55 -2.45
CA ARG A 31 2.92 11.79 -1.07
C ARG A 31 2.79 13.26 -0.65
N SER A 32 3.00 14.21 -1.57
CA SER A 32 2.85 15.64 -1.29
C SER A 32 1.41 16.07 -0.97
N LEU A 33 0.43 15.24 -1.34
CA LEU A 33 -1.00 15.46 -1.09
C LEU A 33 -1.56 14.58 0.04
N ALA A 34 -0.76 13.65 0.57
CA ALA A 34 -1.19 12.74 1.62
C ALA A 34 -1.15 13.42 3.00
N THR A 35 -2.03 13.00 3.92
CA THR A 35 -1.95 13.41 5.33
C THR A 35 -0.72 12.76 5.99
N PRO A 36 0.22 13.54 6.56
CA PRO A 36 1.39 12.97 7.23
C PRO A 36 1.01 12.28 8.54
N VAL A 37 1.67 11.16 8.83
CA VAL A 37 1.67 10.50 10.15
C VAL A 37 3.09 10.65 10.70
N GLU A 38 3.28 11.60 11.61
CA GLU A 38 4.61 11.93 12.15
C GLU A 38 5.10 10.86 13.14
N HIS A 39 6.34 10.39 12.96
CA HIS A 39 6.96 9.37 13.83
C HIS A 39 8.42 9.71 14.19
N PRO A 40 8.66 10.85 14.88
CA PRO A 40 10.00 11.39 15.08
C PRO A 40 10.90 10.42 15.85
N GLY A 41 12.09 10.15 15.30
CA GLY A 41 13.08 9.26 15.92
C GLY A 41 12.72 7.77 15.88
N MET A 42 11.61 7.38 15.22
CA MET A 42 11.26 5.98 15.01
C MET A 42 11.67 5.55 13.60
N GLU A 43 12.61 4.61 13.53
CA GLU A 43 12.87 3.86 12.30
C GLU A 43 11.81 2.77 12.16
N VAL A 44 11.01 2.84 11.09
CA VAL A 44 9.89 1.94 10.85
C VAL A 44 10.12 1.11 9.59
N LEU A 45 9.68 -0.13 9.62
CA LEU A 45 9.66 -1.02 8.48
C LEU A 45 8.26 -1.08 7.88
N GLU A 46 8.18 -1.10 6.56
CA GLU A 46 6.95 -1.36 5.82
C GLU A 46 7.00 -2.73 5.16
N ILE A 47 5.88 -3.46 5.22
CA ILE A 47 5.65 -4.66 4.42
C ILE A 47 4.30 -4.56 3.72
N VAL A 48 4.33 -4.43 2.39
CA VAL A 48 3.16 -4.15 1.56
C VAL A 48 3.30 -4.83 0.20
N GLY A 49 2.19 -5.00 -0.51
CA GLY A 49 2.17 -5.45 -1.89
C GLY A 49 1.18 -4.60 -2.70
N THR A 50 1.38 -4.55 -4.01
CA THR A 50 0.49 -3.81 -4.93
C THR A 50 -0.89 -4.44 -5.05
N GLY A 51 -1.02 -5.73 -4.75
CA GLY A 51 -2.20 -6.53 -5.07
C GLY A 51 -2.28 -6.83 -6.58
N GLY A 52 -3.36 -7.51 -6.99
CA GLY A 52 -3.64 -7.81 -8.40
C GLY A 52 -2.91 -9.01 -8.99
N ASP A 53 -2.24 -9.83 -8.17
CA ASP A 53 -1.55 -11.05 -8.60
C ASP A 53 -2.49 -12.24 -8.89
N ASN A 54 -3.77 -12.14 -8.52
CA ASN A 54 -4.77 -13.22 -8.58
C ASN A 54 -4.33 -14.52 -7.90
N ALA A 55 -3.44 -14.43 -6.91
CA ALA A 55 -2.90 -15.61 -6.23
C ALA A 55 -3.86 -16.18 -5.19
N HIS A 56 -4.93 -15.46 -4.84
CA HIS A 56 -5.93 -15.84 -3.82
C HIS A 56 -5.30 -16.32 -2.51
N THR A 57 -4.16 -15.73 -2.15
CA THR A 57 -3.50 -16.02 -0.89
C THR A 57 -4.28 -15.42 0.27
N PHE A 58 -4.06 -15.96 1.47
CA PHE A 58 -4.51 -15.29 2.69
C PHE A 58 -3.72 -13.98 2.88
N ASN A 59 -4.05 -13.19 3.92
CA ASN A 59 -3.40 -11.92 4.22
C ASN A 59 -1.93 -12.07 4.70
N ILE A 60 -1.05 -12.61 3.85
CA ILE A 60 0.36 -12.93 4.14
C ILE A 60 1.09 -11.69 4.66
N SER A 61 1.04 -10.57 3.93
CA SER A 61 1.77 -9.36 4.34
C SER A 61 1.28 -8.76 5.66
N THR A 62 -0.02 -8.85 5.96
CA THR A 62 -0.60 -8.41 7.24
C THR A 62 -0.19 -9.34 8.38
N THR A 63 -0.21 -10.65 8.13
CA THR A 63 0.23 -11.65 9.10
C THR A 63 1.71 -11.47 9.42
N SER A 64 2.54 -11.30 8.39
CA SER A 64 3.97 -11.03 8.55
C SER A 64 4.23 -9.73 9.33
N ALA A 65 3.45 -8.67 9.11
CA ALA A 65 3.56 -7.43 9.88
C ALA A 65 3.34 -7.66 11.39
N MET A 66 2.31 -8.44 11.76
CA MET A 66 2.04 -8.78 13.16
C MET A 66 3.17 -9.62 13.76
N VAL A 67 3.70 -10.59 13.01
CA VAL A 67 4.84 -11.42 13.47
C VAL A 67 6.09 -10.56 13.68
N LEU A 68 6.44 -9.69 12.73
CA LEU A 68 7.57 -8.77 12.85
C LEU A 68 7.43 -7.84 14.06
N ALA A 69 6.24 -7.26 14.26
CA ALA A 69 5.96 -6.42 15.41
C ALA A 69 6.09 -7.18 16.74
N SER A 70 5.63 -8.43 16.80
CA SER A 70 5.80 -9.29 17.98
C SER A 70 7.28 -9.61 18.27
N GLY A 71 8.13 -9.61 17.24
CA GLY A 71 9.58 -9.74 17.34
C GLY A 71 10.31 -8.45 17.74
N GLY A 72 9.59 -7.35 17.98
CA GLY A 72 10.15 -6.08 18.43
C GLY A 72 10.42 -5.05 17.32
N ALA A 73 10.18 -5.39 16.05
CA ALA A 73 10.30 -4.43 14.96
C ALA A 73 9.20 -3.35 15.06
N LYS A 74 9.53 -2.10 14.74
CA LYS A 74 8.52 -1.05 14.56
C LYS A 74 8.00 -1.15 13.14
N VAL A 75 6.73 -1.53 12.99
CA VAL A 75 6.12 -1.77 11.66
C VAL A 75 5.07 -0.71 11.39
N ALA A 76 5.23 0.02 10.28
CA ALA A 76 4.22 0.90 9.71
C ALA A 76 3.75 0.28 8.40
N LYS A 77 2.51 -0.23 8.37
CA LYS A 77 1.98 -0.95 7.21
C LYS A 77 0.90 -0.13 6.51
N HIS A 78 1.15 0.24 5.26
CA HIS A 78 0.08 0.71 4.38
C HIS A 78 -0.80 -0.48 3.97
N GLY A 79 -2.11 -0.23 3.93
CA GLY A 79 -3.09 -1.20 3.47
C GLY A 79 -4.41 -0.54 3.09
N ASN A 80 -5.23 -1.30 2.37
CA ASN A 80 -6.59 -0.92 2.00
C ASN A 80 -7.51 -2.15 2.11
N ARG A 81 -8.81 -1.96 1.88
CA ARG A 81 -9.77 -3.04 1.64
C ARG A 81 -9.46 -3.76 0.32
N ALA A 82 -9.97 -4.96 0.16
CA ALA A 82 -9.82 -5.73 -1.06
C ALA A 82 -10.40 -4.97 -2.27
N ALA A 83 -9.59 -4.78 -3.32
CA ALA A 83 -10.05 -4.26 -4.60
C ALA A 83 -10.55 -5.39 -5.52
N SER A 84 -9.86 -6.55 -5.51
CA SER A 84 -10.18 -7.71 -6.35
C SER A 84 -10.01 -9.07 -5.65
N SER A 85 -9.40 -9.10 -4.45
CA SER A 85 -9.28 -10.31 -3.62
C SER A 85 -10.50 -10.51 -2.72
N LEU A 86 -10.52 -11.59 -1.93
CA LEU A 86 -11.57 -11.83 -0.94
C LEU A 86 -11.40 -11.00 0.35
N SER A 87 -10.18 -10.55 0.66
CA SER A 87 -9.84 -9.81 1.88
C SER A 87 -8.57 -8.98 1.68
N GLY A 88 -8.63 -7.69 2.00
CA GLY A 88 -7.49 -6.78 2.04
C GLY A 88 -6.91 -6.64 3.44
N THR A 89 -5.90 -5.79 3.61
CA THR A 89 -5.33 -5.48 4.94
C THR A 89 -6.40 -4.92 5.87
N ALA A 90 -7.19 -3.96 5.40
CA ALA A 90 -8.19 -3.29 6.22
C ALA A 90 -9.32 -4.24 6.64
N ASP A 91 -9.79 -5.09 5.73
CA ASP A 91 -10.83 -6.09 6.04
C ASP A 91 -10.34 -7.10 7.08
N CYS A 92 -9.10 -7.56 6.94
CA CYS A 92 -8.46 -8.46 7.90
C CYS A 92 -8.30 -7.83 9.29
N LEU A 93 -7.80 -6.60 9.38
CA LEU A 93 -7.60 -5.92 10.66
C LEU A 93 -8.93 -5.58 11.35
N GLU A 94 -9.92 -5.12 10.59
CA GLU A 94 -11.27 -4.85 11.09
C GLU A 94 -11.94 -6.13 11.62
N ALA A 95 -11.82 -7.25 10.91
CA ALA A 95 -12.31 -8.54 11.38
C ALA A 95 -11.61 -9.05 12.65
N LEU A 96 -10.37 -8.60 12.90
CA LEU A 96 -9.62 -8.85 14.14
C LEU A 96 -9.94 -7.85 15.25
N GLY A 97 -10.83 -6.88 15.02
CA GLY A 97 -11.28 -5.89 16.00
C GLY A 97 -10.42 -4.63 16.09
N VAL A 98 -9.53 -4.39 15.13
CA VAL A 98 -8.73 -3.15 15.08
C VAL A 98 -9.60 -1.99 14.59
N ASN A 99 -9.54 -0.84 15.27
CA ASN A 99 -10.13 0.40 14.77
C ASN A 99 -9.28 0.95 13.62
N ILE A 100 -9.80 0.90 12.40
CA ILE A 100 -9.15 1.45 11.20
C ILE A 100 -9.63 2.87 10.84
N GLN A 101 -10.44 3.49 11.69
CA GLN A 101 -10.92 4.87 11.57
C GLN A 101 -10.24 5.81 12.57
N GLU A 102 -9.08 5.40 13.11
CA GLU A 102 -8.25 6.28 13.94
C GLU A 102 -7.71 7.44 13.11
N ASP A 103 -7.65 8.63 13.73
CA ASP A 103 -7.03 9.80 13.10
C ASP A 103 -5.49 9.63 13.05
N PRO A 104 -4.83 10.19 12.01
CA PRO A 104 -3.37 10.22 11.86
C PRO A 104 -2.58 10.76 13.06
#